data_AF-A0A3C2BZF3-F1
#
_entry.id   AF-A0A3C2BZF3-F1
#
_cell.length_a   1.000
_cell.length_b   1.000
_cell.length_c   1.000
_cell.angle_alpha   90.00
_cell.angle_beta   90.00
_cell.angle_gamma   90.00
#
_symmetry.space_group_name_H-M   'P 1'
#
loop_
_entity.id
_entity.type
_entity.pdbx_description
1 polymer ?
#
loop_
_entity_poly.entity_id
_entity_poly.type
_entity_poly.pdbx_seq_one_letter_code
_entity_poly.pdbx_strand_id
1 'polypeptide(L)' 'TLGGIQTDLTGQAFAKDGSTIPGLYAAGEAAGFGGGGAHGYNALEGTFLGGCIFTGRTVGRSLAGRL' A
#
# COMPACT_ATOMS: atom_id res chain seq x y z
N THR A 1 -11.89 0.16 2.07
CA THR A 1 -11.88 0.95 3.30
C THR A 1 -10.73 1.96 3.21
N LEU A 2 -10.71 3.01 4.03
CA LEU A 2 -9.66 4.04 3.97
C LEU A 2 -8.41 3.68 4.78
N GLY A 3 -8.57 2.88 5.84
CA GLY A 3 -7.44 2.21 6.49
C GLY A 3 -6.96 0.99 5.70
N GLY A 4 -6.09 0.20 6.30
CA GLY A 4 -5.57 -1.02 5.69
C GLY A 4 -4.31 -1.48 6.39
N ILE A 5 -3.61 -2.41 5.75
CA ILE A 5 -2.28 -2.85 6.16
C ILE A 5 -1.32 -1.68 5.95
N GLN A 6 -0.61 -1.29 7.02
CA GLN A 6 0.42 -0.27 6.93
C GLN A 6 1.63 -0.83 6.17
N THR A 7 2.13 -0.06 5.22
CA THR A 7 3.28 -0.44 4.38
C THR A 7 4.28 0.69 4.30
N ASP A 8 5.52 0.37 3.97
CA ASP A 8 6.48 1.37 3.50
C ASP A 8 6.17 1.85 2.07
N LEU A 9 7.04 2.67 1.49
CA LEU A 9 6.89 3.22 0.14
C LEU A 9 7.05 2.17 -0.97
N THR A 10 7.60 1.00 -0.65
CA THR A 10 7.73 -0.14 -1.58
C THR A 10 6.53 -1.08 -1.50
N GLY A 11 5.67 -0.89 -0.49
CA GLY A 11 4.50 -1.70 -0.19
C GLY A 11 4.80 -2.92 0.71
N GLN A 12 5.98 -2.97 1.34
CA GLN A 12 6.31 -4.01 2.32
C GLN A 12 5.54 -3.76 3.62
N ALA A 13 4.86 -4.79 4.14
CA ALA A 13 3.98 -4.66 5.28
C ALA A 13 4.74 -4.51 6.60
N PHE A 14 4.23 -3.67 7.49
CA PHE A 14 4.75 -3.54 8.85
C PHE A 14 4.08 -4.53 9.82
N ALA A 15 4.88 -5.08 10.73
CA ALA A 15 4.41 -5.71 11.95
C ALA A 15 3.98 -4.65 12.97
N LYS A 16 3.34 -5.09 14.06
CA LYS A 16 2.83 -4.21 15.12
C LYS A 16 3.93 -3.42 15.84
N ASP A 17 5.17 -3.92 15.82
CA ASP A 17 6.33 -3.26 16.42
C ASP A 17 7.01 -2.24 15.47
N GLY A 18 6.47 -2.06 14.25
CA GLY A 18 7.02 -1.16 13.24
C GLY A 18 8.16 -1.76 12.40
N SER A 19 8.56 -3.01 12.63
CA SER A 19 9.47 -3.74 11.74
C SER A 19 8.76 -4.18 10.47
N THR A 20 9.47 -4.30 9.35
CA THR A 20 8.88 -4.87 8.13
C THR A 20 8.82 -6.39 8.21
N ILE A 21 7.75 -6.98 7.67
CA ILE A 21 7.57 -8.43 7.61
C ILE A 21 8.19 -8.94 6.30
N PRO A 22 9.26 -9.76 6.35
CA PRO A 22 9.90 -10.26 5.13
C PRO A 22 8.93 -11.08 4.27
N GLY A 23 8.89 -10.75 2.97
CA GLY A 23 8.06 -11.46 2.00
C GLY A 23 6.57 -11.10 2.02
N LEU A 24 6.12 -10.25 2.94
CA LEU A 24 4.73 -9.81 3.00
C LEU A 24 4.58 -8.38 2.46
N TYR A 25 3.70 -8.24 1.47
CA TYR A 25 3.41 -6.98 0.80
C TYR A 25 1.90 -6.75 0.73
N ALA A 26 1.49 -5.49 0.65
CA ALA A 26 0.10 -5.12 0.43
C ALA A 26 0.01 -3.98 -0.59
N ALA A 27 -1.07 -3.97 -1.37
CA ALA A 27 -1.36 -2.95 -2.37
C ALA A 27 -2.87 -2.69 -2.45
N GLY A 28 -3.23 -1.60 -3.14
CA GLY A 28 -4.61 -1.17 -3.33
C GLY A 28 -5.36 -0.99 -2.03
N GLU A 29 -6.66 -1.28 -2.05
CA GLU A 29 -7.54 -1.10 -0.90
C GLU A 29 -7.09 -1.88 0.34
N ALA A 30 -6.44 -3.04 0.18
CA ALA A 30 -5.91 -3.82 1.30
C ALA A 30 -4.80 -3.06 2.07
N ALA A 31 -4.03 -2.23 1.37
CA ALA A 31 -3.05 -1.32 1.95
C ALA A 31 -3.62 0.08 2.16
N GLY A 32 -4.93 0.30 2.14
CA GLY A 32 -5.52 1.65 2.15
C GLY A 32 -4.91 2.57 1.08
N PHE A 33 -4.62 1.99 -0.10
CA PHE A 33 -4.04 2.64 -1.28
C PHE A 33 -2.63 3.23 -1.09
N GLY A 34 -1.90 2.80 -0.06
CA GLY A 34 -0.51 3.24 0.21
C GLY A 34 -0.16 3.24 1.69
N GLY A 35 -0.34 2.12 2.38
CA GLY A 35 -0.10 1.98 3.82
C GLY A 35 -1.15 2.60 4.74
N GLY A 36 -2.39 2.80 4.27
CA GLY A 36 -3.49 3.36 5.06
C GLY A 36 -3.51 4.89 5.14
N GLY A 37 -2.57 5.57 4.49
CA GLY A 37 -2.43 7.04 4.55
C GLY A 37 -2.90 7.81 3.32
N ALA A 38 -3.08 7.15 2.17
CA ALA A 38 -3.27 7.84 0.89
C ALA A 38 -4.55 8.69 0.82
N HIS A 39 -5.62 8.27 1.50
CA HIS A 39 -6.87 9.02 1.58
C HIS A 39 -7.15 9.60 2.98
N GLY A 40 -6.35 9.27 3.99
CA GLY A 40 -6.58 9.70 5.38
C GLY A 40 -8.01 9.37 5.85
N TYR A 41 -8.75 10.39 6.29
CA TYR A 41 -10.10 10.23 6.86
C TYR A 41 -11.23 10.16 5.83
N ASN A 42 -11.07 10.74 4.64
CA ASN A 42 -12.09 10.77 3.60
C ASN A 42 -11.44 10.63 2.23
N ALA A 43 -12.03 9.80 1.35
CA ALA A 43 -11.57 9.70 -0.03
C ALA A 43 -12.36 10.65 -0.94
N LEU A 44 -11.69 11.08 -2.01
CA LEU A 44 -12.33 11.73 -3.13
C LEU A 44 -12.92 10.66 -4.06
N GLU A 45 -14.09 10.93 -4.63
CA GLU A 45 -14.70 10.03 -5.59
C GLU A 45 -13.76 9.80 -6.80
N GLY A 46 -13.66 8.55 -7.25
CA GLY A 46 -12.85 8.17 -8.41
C GLY A 46 -11.37 7.85 -8.12
N THR A 47 -10.84 8.05 -6.90
CA THR A 47 -9.42 7.81 -6.61
C THR A 47 -9.04 6.35 -6.37
N PHE A 48 -10.03 5.48 -6.13
CA PHE A 48 -9.82 4.11 -5.67
C PHE A 48 -9.11 3.25 -6.72
N LEU A 49 -9.62 3.25 -7.95
CA LEU A 49 -9.03 2.48 -9.05
C LEU A 49 -7.60 2.93 -9.35
N GLY A 50 -7.38 4.25 -9.40
CA GLY A 50 -6.05 4.84 -9.58
C GLY A 50 -5.08 4.40 -8.48
N GLY A 51 -5.51 4.45 -7.22
CA GLY A 51 -4.72 3.99 -6.08
C GLY A 51 -4.37 2.50 -6.15
N CYS A 52 -5.31 1.65 -6.57
CA CYS A 52 -5.05 0.22 -6.78
C CYS A 52 -4.01 -0.04 -7.86
N ILE A 53 -4.13 0.60 -9.03
CA ILE A 53 -3.18 0.43 -10.14
C ILE A 53 -1.80 0.96 -9.75
N PHE A 54 -1.74 2.15 -9.15
CA PHE A 54 -0.49 2.78 -8.77
C PHE A 54 0.30 1.93 -7.76
N THR A 55 -0.32 1.57 -6.64
CA THR A 55 0.35 0.78 -5.60
C THR A 55 0.64 -0.65 -6.03
N GLY A 56 -0.24 -1.27 -6.81
CA GLY A 56 0.02 -2.61 -7.38
C GLY A 56 1.25 -2.60 -8.29
N ARG A 57 1.39 -1.57 -9.13
CA ARG A 57 2.59 -1.38 -9.96
C ARG A 57 3.84 -1.14 -9.11
N THR A 58 3.75 -0.33 -8.06
CA THR A 58 4.87 -0.08 -7.13
C THR A 58 5.33 -1.38 -6.49
N VAL A 59 4.44 -2.14 -5.85
CA VAL A 59 4.78 -3.44 -5.25
C VAL A 59 5.38 -4.40 -6.27
N GLY A 60 4.78 -4.50 -7.46
CA GLY A 60 5.30 -5.37 -8.53
C GLY A 60 6.72 -4.99 -8.97
N ARG A 61 7.04 -3.70 -9.05
CA ARG A 61 8.40 -3.24 -9.37
C ARG A 61 9.39 -3.50 -8.23
N SER A 62 8.95 -3.38 -6.98
CA SER A 62 9.80 -3.65 -5.81
C SER A 62 10.17 -5.13 -5.77
N LEU A 63 9.19 -6.01 -5.96
CA LEU A 63 9.40 -7.46 -6.01
C LEU A 63 10.30 -7.87 -7.17
N ALA A 64 10.25 -7.15 -8.29
CA ALA A 64 11.11 -7.39 -9.45
C ALA A 64 12.54 -6.81 -9.30
N GLY A 65 12.87 -6.12 -8.20
CA GLY A 65 14.15 -5.43 -8.03
C GLY A 65 14.34 -4.24 -8.99
N ARG A 66 13.23 -3.58 -9.36
CA ARG A 66 13.19 -2.46 -10.33
C ARG A 66 12.72 -1.15 -9.70
N LEU A 67 12.76 -1.05 -8.38
CA LEU A 67 12.50 0.16 -7.61
C LEU A 67 13.73 0.54 -6.81
#